data_AF-A0A842NMT7-F1
#
_entry.id   AF-A0A842NMT7-F1
#
_cell.length_a   1.000
_cell.length_b   1.000
_cell.length_c   1.000
_cell.angle_alpha   90.00
_cell.angle_beta   90.00
_cell.angle_gamma   90.00
#
_symmetry.space_group_name_H-M   'P 1'
#
loop_
_entity.id
_entity.type
_entity.pdbx_description
1 polymer ?
#
loop_
_entity_poly.entity_id
_entity_poly.type
_entity_poly.pdbx_seq_one_letter_code
_entity_poly.pdbx_strand_id
1 'polypeptide(L)'
;MAEYLTKYPKTISFFDGLKGVVNIEKSSNVEQLHVVVKKSVSELFQMFSQEGFSKVKFEHKQPFQIGNGLSLKLKKPWEMHVRLVELKKELVAIHAEVEISRDYLQHLFGQRTPVIYEIENMLKKYEIEYRVWNNRIKKYVHTVFDNYKIKLVTPNLPVFAWKPMLFVIGTVGAMYLWKYLDTIF
;
A
#
# COMPACT_ATOMS: atom_id res chain seq x y z
N MET A 1 15.71 -6.82 -14.32
CA MET A 1 14.74 -5.80 -13.88
C MET A 1 13.77 -6.45 -12.89
N ALA A 2 13.48 -5.85 -11.74
CA ALA A 2 12.62 -6.49 -10.72
C ALA A 2 11.15 -6.18 -11.01
N GLU A 3 10.48 -7.07 -11.73
CA GLU A 3 9.06 -6.94 -12.03
C GLU A 3 8.21 -7.45 -10.86
N TYR A 4 7.09 -6.79 -10.60
CA TYR A 4 6.07 -7.29 -9.68
C TYR A 4 4.77 -7.55 -10.45
N LEU A 5 4.28 -8.78 -10.37
CA LEU A 5 3.07 -9.24 -11.05
C LEU A 5 1.99 -9.46 -10.00
N THR A 6 0.86 -8.77 -10.16
CA THR A 6 -0.31 -8.97 -9.30
C THR A 6 -1.58 -9.05 -10.16
N LYS A 7 -2.66 -9.52 -9.53
CA LYS A 7 -3.98 -9.62 -10.14
C LYS A 7 -4.93 -8.74 -9.36
N TYR A 8 -5.87 -8.13 -10.07
CA TYR A 8 -6.90 -7.32 -9.42
C TYR A 8 -8.27 -7.56 -10.07
N PRO A 9 -9.37 -7.58 -9.30
CA PRO A 9 -10.70 -7.77 -9.85
C PRO A 9 -11.02 -6.77 -10.97
N LYS A 10 -11.48 -7.28 -12.12
CA LYS A 10 -11.95 -6.49 -13.26
C LYS A 10 -13.46 -6.47 -13.31
N THR A 11 -14.06 -7.64 -13.40
CA THR A 11 -15.51 -7.80 -13.55
C THR A 11 -16.06 -8.44 -12.29
N ILE A 12 -16.97 -7.75 -11.61
CA ILE A 12 -17.52 -8.15 -10.30
C ILE A 12 -19.05 -8.19 -10.36
N SER A 13 -19.69 -9.15 -9.69
CA SER A 13 -21.13 -9.12 -9.40
C SER A 13 -21.39 -8.69 -7.96
N PHE A 14 -22.56 -8.13 -7.76
CA PHE A 14 -23.13 -7.85 -6.43
C PHE A 14 -24.25 -8.85 -6.12
N PHE A 15 -24.66 -8.91 -4.86
CA PHE A 15 -25.74 -9.81 -4.41
C PHE A 15 -27.07 -9.64 -5.16
N ASP A 16 -27.31 -8.46 -5.73
CA ASP A 16 -28.52 -8.17 -6.52
C ASP A 16 -28.42 -8.66 -7.99
N GLY A 17 -27.39 -9.45 -8.34
CA GLY A 17 -27.16 -9.96 -9.70
C GLY A 17 -26.57 -8.95 -10.70
N LEU A 18 -26.52 -7.66 -10.32
CA LEU A 18 -25.90 -6.61 -11.13
C LEU A 18 -24.40 -6.87 -11.31
N LYS A 19 -23.92 -6.71 -12.54
CA LYS A 19 -22.49 -6.76 -12.87
C LYS A 19 -21.93 -5.35 -12.93
N GLY A 20 -20.76 -5.16 -12.33
CA GLY A 20 -19.98 -3.93 -12.39
C GLY A 20 -18.58 -4.21 -12.93
N VAL A 21 -17.99 -3.19 -13.54
CA VAL A 21 -16.59 -3.20 -13.94
C VAL A 21 -15.83 -2.26 -13.02
N VAL A 22 -14.74 -2.76 -12.45
CA VAL A 22 -13.79 -1.95 -11.69
C VAL A 22 -13.06 -1.06 -12.68
N ASN A 23 -13.23 0.24 -12.50
CA ASN A 23 -12.64 1.23 -13.40
C ASN A 23 -11.14 1.40 -13.13
N ILE A 24 -10.39 1.69 -14.19
CA ILE A 24 -9.03 2.18 -14.11
C ILE A 24 -9.12 3.71 -14.21
N GLU A 25 -8.69 4.42 -13.19
CA GLU A 25 -8.62 5.87 -13.21
C GLU A 25 -7.57 6.36 -14.20
N LYS A 26 -7.73 7.60 -14.68
CA LYS A 26 -6.82 8.22 -15.68
C LYS A 26 -5.36 8.28 -15.21
N SER A 27 -5.10 8.22 -13.90
CA SER A 27 -3.77 8.15 -13.28
C SER A 27 -3.13 6.75 -13.34
N SER A 28 -3.72 5.80 -14.07
CA SER A 28 -3.35 4.37 -14.07
C SER A 28 -3.54 3.69 -12.70
N ASN A 29 -4.23 4.33 -11.77
CA ASN A 29 -4.60 3.72 -10.50
C ASN A 29 -5.94 2.98 -10.65
N VAL A 30 -6.04 1.77 -10.11
CA VAL A 30 -7.27 0.99 -10.18
C VAL A 30 -8.18 1.41 -9.03
N GLU A 31 -9.49 1.44 -9.25
CA GLU A 31 -10.46 1.71 -8.19
C GLU A 31 -10.23 0.78 -6.99
N GLN A 32 -10.04 1.36 -5.80
CA GLN A 32 -9.71 0.64 -4.58
C GLN A 32 -10.95 -0.06 -4.00
N LEU A 33 -10.93 -1.39 -3.92
CA LEU A 33 -11.91 -2.17 -3.17
C LEU A 33 -11.36 -2.42 -1.77
N HIS A 34 -12.25 -2.45 -0.78
CA HIS A 34 -11.87 -2.59 0.61
C HIS A 34 -12.14 -4.03 1.08
N VAL A 35 -11.17 -4.67 1.72
CA VAL A 35 -11.39 -5.97 2.35
C VAL A 35 -11.92 -5.72 3.76
N VAL A 36 -13.18 -6.03 4.00
CA VAL A 36 -13.87 -5.81 5.27
C VAL A 36 -13.84 -7.08 6.10
N VAL A 37 -13.42 -6.95 7.35
CA VAL A 37 -13.33 -8.04 8.33
C VAL A 37 -14.05 -7.65 9.63
N LYS A 38 -14.63 -8.65 10.29
CA LYS A 38 -15.24 -8.50 11.62
C LYS A 38 -14.30 -9.07 12.68
N LYS A 39 -13.16 -8.39 12.87
CA LYS A 39 -12.12 -8.80 13.83
C LYS A 39 -11.55 -7.58 14.56
N SER A 40 -11.02 -7.82 15.76
CA SER A 40 -10.38 -6.77 16.53
C SER A 40 -9.12 -6.28 15.81
N VAL A 41 -8.89 -4.97 15.88
CA VAL A 41 -7.73 -4.33 15.24
C VAL A 41 -6.41 -4.89 15.81
N SER A 42 -6.39 -5.21 17.11
CA SER A 42 -5.26 -5.85 17.78
C SER A 42 -4.91 -7.23 17.19
N GLU A 43 -5.91 -8.07 16.94
CA GLU A 43 -5.70 -9.38 16.31
C GLU A 43 -5.15 -9.23 14.89
N LEU A 44 -5.71 -8.29 14.11
CA LEU A 44 -5.20 -8.00 12.76
C LEU A 44 -3.75 -7.53 12.80
N PHE A 45 -3.39 -6.65 13.73
CA PHE A 45 -2.01 -6.21 13.92
C PHE A 45 -1.07 -7.37 14.27
N GLN A 46 -1.50 -8.28 15.15
CA GLN A 46 -0.70 -9.44 15.54
C GLN A 46 -0.50 -10.38 14.34
N MET A 47 -1.56 -10.64 13.58
CA MET A 47 -1.53 -11.45 12.36
C MET A 47 -0.56 -10.86 11.33
N PHE A 48 -0.70 -9.58 10.99
CA PHE A 48 0.23 -8.94 10.05
C PHE A 48 1.67 -8.91 10.56
N SER A 49 1.88 -8.74 11.87
CA SER A 49 3.23 -8.78 12.46
C SER A 49 3.87 -10.16 12.29
N GLN A 50 3.10 -11.25 12.39
CA GLN A 50 3.58 -12.61 12.14
C GLN A 50 3.93 -12.86 10.66
N GLU A 51 3.22 -12.21 9.73
CA GLU A 51 3.56 -12.20 8.30
C GLU A 51 4.79 -11.31 7.97
N GLY A 52 5.39 -10.67 8.98
CA GLY A 52 6.59 -9.85 8.83
C GLY A 52 6.32 -8.37 8.52
N PHE A 53 5.07 -7.90 8.66
CA PHE A 53 4.77 -6.48 8.54
C PHE A 53 5.36 -5.69 9.71
N SER A 54 5.77 -4.47 9.40
CA SER A 54 6.30 -3.51 10.36
C SER A 54 5.51 -2.20 10.32
N LYS A 55 5.40 -1.53 11.47
CA LYS A 55 4.68 -0.25 11.58
C LYS A 55 5.38 0.82 10.74
N VAL A 56 4.61 1.51 9.91
CA VAL A 56 5.08 2.65 9.12
C VAL A 56 5.38 3.81 10.07
N LYS A 57 6.60 4.34 10.00
CA LYS A 57 7.04 5.52 10.78
C LYS A 57 6.84 6.79 9.96
N PHE A 58 6.47 7.93 10.56
CA PHE A 58 6.26 9.20 9.84
C PHE A 58 5.27 9.06 8.67
N GLU A 59 4.08 8.53 8.97
CA GLU A 59 2.98 8.43 8.01
C GLU A 59 2.07 9.66 8.09
N HIS A 60 1.59 10.11 6.93
CA HIS A 60 0.43 11.01 6.87
C HIS A 60 -0.84 10.18 7.02
N LYS A 61 -1.47 10.23 8.20
CA LYS A 61 -2.65 9.41 8.50
C LYS A 61 -3.85 9.83 7.63
N GLN A 62 -4.47 8.86 6.98
CA GLN A 62 -5.70 9.07 6.24
C GLN A 62 -6.90 9.27 7.18
N PRO A 63 -7.97 9.95 6.73
CA PRO A 63 -9.22 10.03 7.49
C PRO A 63 -9.74 8.64 7.87
N PHE A 64 -10.19 8.49 9.12
CA PHE A 64 -10.72 7.23 9.66
C PHE A 64 -9.71 6.06 9.76
N GLN A 65 -8.42 6.34 9.55
CA GLN A 65 -7.37 5.34 9.74
C GLN A 65 -7.21 4.98 11.23
N ILE A 66 -7.19 3.69 11.51
CA ILE A 66 -6.99 3.16 12.86
C ILE A 66 -5.51 2.89 13.08
N GLY A 67 -4.93 3.55 14.10
CA GLY A 67 -3.54 3.33 14.49
C GLY A 67 -2.54 3.85 13.45
N ASN A 68 -1.52 3.05 13.16
CA ASN A 68 -0.50 3.33 12.13
C ASN A 68 -0.62 2.30 11.02
N GLY A 69 -0.29 2.71 9.79
CA GLY A 69 -0.15 1.79 8.67
C GLY A 69 0.94 0.74 8.94
N LEU A 70 0.83 -0.36 8.21
CA LEU A 70 1.73 -1.49 8.20
C LEU A 70 2.44 -1.57 6.86
N SER A 71 3.67 -2.04 6.86
CA SER A 71 4.49 -2.18 5.67
C SER A 71 5.23 -3.50 5.66
N LEU A 72 5.24 -4.16 4.50
CA LEU A 72 6.01 -5.37 4.24
C LEU A 72 6.95 -5.10 3.06
N LYS A 73 8.25 -5.26 3.28
CA LYS A 73 9.24 -5.12 2.21
C LYS A 73 9.15 -6.33 1.29
N LEU A 74 8.88 -6.08 0.02
CA LEU A 74 8.90 -7.11 -1.02
C LEU A 74 10.26 -7.12 -1.71
N LYS A 75 10.35 -7.79 -2.86
CA LYS A 75 11.53 -7.70 -3.72
C LYS A 75 11.75 -6.24 -4.12
N LYS A 76 12.96 -5.72 -3.87
CA LYS A 76 13.33 -4.33 -4.21
C LYS A 76 12.93 -4.00 -5.65
N PRO A 77 12.32 -2.83 -5.91
CA PRO A 77 12.11 -1.71 -4.98
C PRO A 77 10.72 -1.71 -4.31
N TRP A 78 9.97 -2.81 -4.36
CA TRP A 78 8.56 -2.84 -3.99
C TRP A 78 8.34 -3.00 -2.49
N GLU A 79 7.28 -2.37 -1.99
CA GLU A 79 6.82 -2.45 -0.60
C GLU A 79 5.30 -2.50 -0.61
N MET A 80 4.73 -3.40 0.19
CA MET A 80 3.28 -3.49 0.37
C MET A 80 2.91 -2.70 1.61
N HIS A 81 1.99 -1.75 1.47
CA HIS A 81 1.42 -0.98 2.56
C HIS A 81 0.02 -1.44 2.84
N VAL A 82 -0.29 -1.58 4.11
CA VAL A 82 -1.62 -1.96 4.60
C VAL A 82 -2.07 -0.90 5.60
N ARG A 83 -3.25 -0.31 5.36
CA ARG A 83 -3.91 0.59 6.29
C ARG A 83 -5.21 -0.04 6.76
N LEU A 84 -5.51 0.13 8.04
CA LEU A 84 -6.77 -0.30 8.64
C LEU A 84 -7.63 0.95 8.81
N VAL A 85 -8.88 0.88 8.37
CA VAL A 85 -9.82 1.99 8.38
C VAL A 85 -11.10 1.54 9.07
N GLU A 86 -11.64 2.38 9.96
CA GLU A 86 -12.91 2.09 10.62
C GLU A 86 -14.08 2.40 9.68
N LEU A 87 -14.94 1.42 9.40
CA LEU A 87 -16.10 1.60 8.52
C LEU A 87 -17.38 1.88 9.34
N LYS A 88 -17.68 0.99 10.28
CA LYS A 88 -18.81 1.03 11.23
C LYS A 88 -18.37 0.29 12.49
N LYS A 89 -19.11 0.44 13.60
CA LYS A 89 -18.82 -0.28 14.86
C LYS A 89 -18.54 -1.76 14.58
N GLU A 90 -17.36 -2.23 14.99
CA GLU A 90 -16.84 -3.60 14.83
C GLU A 90 -16.44 -4.05 13.41
N LEU A 91 -16.56 -3.20 12.38
CA LEU A 91 -16.14 -3.51 11.01
C LEU A 91 -14.90 -2.71 10.62
N VAL A 92 -13.82 -3.44 10.35
CA VAL A 92 -12.54 -2.89 9.92
C VAL A 92 -12.38 -3.13 8.43
N ALA A 93 -12.10 -2.07 7.68
CA ALA A 93 -11.72 -2.13 6.29
C ALA A 93 -10.19 -2.17 6.18
N ILE A 94 -9.66 -3.08 5.38
CA ILE A 94 -8.24 -3.23 5.10
C ILE A 94 -8.01 -2.68 3.70
N HIS A 95 -7.14 -1.68 3.62
CA HIS A 95 -6.65 -1.09 2.40
C HIS A 95 -5.23 -1.56 2.19
N ALA A 96 -4.98 -2.28 1.11
CA ALA A 96 -3.63 -2.72 0.78
C ALA A 96 -3.22 -2.22 -0.59
N GLU A 97 -1.99 -1.72 -0.66
CA GLU A 97 -1.41 -1.09 -1.83
C GLU A 97 0.03 -1.57 -1.97
N VAL A 98 0.46 -1.87 -3.19
CA VAL A 98 1.88 -2.03 -3.50
C VAL A 98 2.39 -0.74 -4.10
N GLU A 99 3.46 -0.22 -3.51
CA GLU A 99 4.13 0.99 -3.94
C GLU A 99 5.66 0.81 -3.94
N ILE A 100 6.36 1.82 -4.44
CA ILE A 100 7.81 1.88 -4.32
C ILE A 100 8.15 2.08 -2.84
N SER A 101 9.10 1.31 -2.33
CA SER A 101 9.54 1.38 -0.94
C SER A 101 9.91 2.80 -0.53
N ARG A 102 9.52 3.16 0.69
CA ARG A 102 9.79 4.49 1.28
C ARG A 102 11.28 4.76 1.50
N ASP A 103 12.12 3.74 1.37
CA ASP A 103 13.58 3.92 1.33
C ASP A 103 14.04 4.71 0.09
N TYR A 104 13.19 4.86 -0.93
CA TYR A 104 13.51 5.54 -2.20
C TYR A 104 12.67 6.80 -2.42
N LEU A 105 13.27 7.89 -2.92
CA LEU A 105 12.56 9.15 -3.17
C LEU A 105 11.37 8.99 -4.14
N GLN A 106 11.47 8.03 -5.05
CA GLN A 106 10.40 7.73 -6.01
C GLN A 106 9.07 7.31 -5.37
N HIS A 107 9.03 6.95 -4.08
CA HIS A 107 7.75 6.68 -3.39
C HIS A 107 6.83 7.92 -3.30
N LEU A 108 7.38 9.14 -3.42
CA LEU A 108 6.60 10.38 -3.35
C LEU A 108 5.76 10.65 -4.60
N PHE A 109 6.20 10.14 -5.75
CA PHE A 109 5.57 10.38 -7.07
C PHE A 109 5.27 9.07 -7.81
N GLY A 110 5.52 7.94 -7.16
CA GLY A 110 5.37 6.61 -7.73
C GLY A 110 3.90 6.17 -7.81
N GLN A 111 3.63 5.25 -8.73
CA GLN A 111 2.32 4.63 -8.83
C GLN A 111 2.07 3.73 -7.62
N ARG A 112 0.88 3.87 -7.02
CA ARG A 112 0.33 2.94 -6.03
C ARG A 112 -0.65 2.03 -6.74
N THR A 113 -0.60 0.74 -6.43
CA THR A 113 -1.53 -0.23 -7.02
C THR A 113 -2.25 -0.97 -5.90
N PRO A 114 -3.59 -0.94 -5.85
CA PRO A 114 -4.31 -1.67 -4.83
C PRO A 114 -4.12 -3.18 -5.02
N VAL A 115 -4.02 -3.90 -3.91
CA VAL A 115 -3.87 -5.36 -3.88
C VAL A 115 -4.92 -5.95 -2.94
N ILE A 116 -5.56 -7.03 -3.37
CA ILE A 116 -6.66 -7.67 -2.60
C ILE A 116 -6.33 -9.13 -2.37
N TYR A 117 -5.97 -9.87 -3.42
CA TYR A 117 -5.75 -11.31 -3.32
C TYR A 117 -4.62 -11.70 -2.37
N GLU A 118 -3.60 -10.85 -2.25
CA GLU A 118 -2.50 -10.99 -1.30
C GLU A 118 -3.02 -10.95 0.15
N ILE A 119 -3.91 -10.01 0.45
CA ILE A 119 -4.56 -9.91 1.76
C ILE A 119 -5.55 -11.05 1.97
N GLU A 120 -6.35 -11.40 0.96
CA GLU A 120 -7.28 -12.53 1.05
C GLU A 120 -6.57 -13.84 1.38
N ASN A 121 -5.41 -14.09 0.76
CA ASN A 121 -4.61 -15.28 1.03
C ASN A 121 -4.08 -15.30 2.46
N MET A 122 -3.63 -14.14 2.98
CA MET A 122 -3.25 -14.02 4.39
C MET A 122 -4.45 -14.29 5.30
N LEU A 123 -5.60 -13.64 5.07
CA LEU A 123 -6.79 -13.84 5.89
C LEU A 123 -7.28 -15.29 5.89
N LYS A 124 -7.24 -15.97 4.73
CA LYS A 124 -7.57 -17.41 4.62
C LYS A 124 -6.63 -18.28 5.44
N LYS A 125 -5.33 -18.00 5.44
CA LYS A 125 -4.33 -18.73 6.25
C LYS A 125 -4.64 -18.67 7.75
N TYR A 126 -5.23 -17.57 8.20
CA TYR A 126 -5.63 -17.35 9.60
C TYR A 126 -7.12 -17.63 9.86
N GLU A 127 -7.83 -18.23 8.90
CA GLU A 127 -9.26 -18.57 9.00
C GLU A 127 -10.16 -17.36 9.35
N ILE A 128 -9.78 -16.16 8.88
CA ILE A 128 -10.54 -14.94 9.09
C ILE A 128 -11.55 -14.75 7.96
N GLU A 129 -12.83 -14.74 8.31
CA GLU A 129 -13.89 -14.38 7.38
C GLU A 129 -13.76 -12.94 6.91
N TYR A 130 -13.89 -12.74 5.60
CA TYR A 130 -13.78 -11.44 4.96
C TYR A 130 -14.86 -11.24 3.91
N ARG A 131 -15.15 -9.97 3.62
CA ARG A 131 -16.05 -9.56 2.53
C ARG A 131 -15.40 -8.41 1.77
N VAL A 132 -15.53 -8.39 0.45
CA VAL A 132 -14.99 -7.30 -0.36
C VAL A 132 -16.07 -6.24 -0.57
N TRP A 133 -15.76 -5.00 -0.25
CA TRP A 133 -16.66 -3.85 -0.36
C TRP A 133 -16.19 -2.90 -1.47
N ASN A 134 -17.10 -2.56 -2.38
CA ASN A 134 -16.89 -1.48 -3.33
C ASN A 134 -17.44 -0.16 -2.75
N ASN A 135 -16.55 0.81 -2.54
CA ASN A 135 -16.91 2.08 -1.93
C ASN A 135 -17.70 3.02 -2.87
N ARG A 136 -17.46 2.94 -4.18
CA ARG A 136 -18.09 3.82 -5.18
C ARG A 136 -19.59 3.60 -5.29
N ILE A 137 -20.00 2.34 -5.39
CA ILE A 137 -21.42 1.95 -5.50
C ILE A 137 -22.02 1.52 -4.15
N LYS A 138 -21.21 1.51 -3.09
CA LYS A 138 -21.60 1.14 -1.72
C LYS A 138 -22.25 -0.25 -1.64
N LYS A 139 -21.64 -1.26 -2.26
CA LYS A 139 -22.12 -2.66 -2.26
C LYS A 139 -21.01 -3.66 -2.01
N TYR A 140 -21.37 -4.82 -1.45
CA TYR A 140 -20.46 -5.96 -1.30
C TYR A 140 -20.37 -6.75 -2.60
N VAL A 141 -19.14 -7.12 -2.96
CA VAL A 141 -18.83 -8.01 -4.08
C VAL A 141 -19.21 -9.44 -3.70
N HIS A 142 -19.96 -10.10 -4.57
CA HIS A 142 -20.36 -11.49 -4.40
C HIS A 142 -19.45 -12.43 -5.20
N THR A 143 -19.22 -12.15 -6.48
CA THR A 143 -18.38 -12.99 -7.35
C THR A 143 -17.45 -12.12 -8.19
N VAL A 144 -16.22 -12.57 -8.38
CA VAL A 144 -15.28 -12.00 -9.36
C VAL A 144 -15.25 -12.93 -10.56
N PHE A 145 -15.55 -12.41 -11.76
CA PHE A 145 -15.52 -13.19 -13.00
C PHE A 145 -14.15 -13.15 -13.67
N ASP A 146 -13.58 -11.95 -13.77
CA ASP A 146 -12.33 -11.70 -14.48
C ASP A 146 -11.40 -10.79 -13.67
N ASN A 147 -10.11 -10.89 -13.98
CA ASN A 147 -9.06 -10.13 -13.33
C ASN A 147 -8.22 -9.34 -14.34
N TYR A 148 -7.85 -8.12 -13.95
CA TYR A 148 -6.72 -7.42 -14.52
C TYR A 148 -5.43 -8.14 -14.14
N LYS A 149 -4.52 -8.28 -15.11
CA LYS A 149 -3.13 -8.65 -14.86
C LYS A 149 -2.34 -7.35 -14.79
N ILE A 150 -1.85 -7.00 -13.61
CA ILE A 150 -1.11 -5.77 -13.39
C ILE A 150 0.37 -6.13 -13.33
N LYS A 151 1.16 -5.48 -14.18
CA LYS A 151 2.62 -5.60 -14.20
C LYS A 151 3.20 -4.27 -13.78
N LEU A 152 3.80 -4.23 -12.60
CA LEU A 152 4.54 -3.08 -12.13
C LEU A 152 5.99 -3.20 -12.60
N VAL A 153 6.38 -2.22 -13.41
CA VAL A 153 7.74 -2.13 -13.95
C VAL A 153 8.51 -1.14 -13.09
N THR A 154 9.73 -1.52 -12.72
CA THR A 154 10.62 -0.61 -12.01
C THR A 154 10.87 0.65 -12.83
N PRO A 155 10.96 1.84 -12.22
CA PRO A 155 11.35 3.05 -12.92
C PRO A 155 12.65 2.84 -13.71
N ASN A 156 12.76 3.47 -14.88
CA ASN A 156 13.96 3.39 -15.73
C ASN A 156 15.20 4.02 -15.06
N LEU A 157 15.00 4.94 -14.11
CA LEU A 157 16.07 5.51 -13.30
C LEU A 157 16.35 4.61 -12.08
N PRO A 158 17.63 4.46 -11.67
CA PRO A 158 17.98 3.78 -10.44
C PRO A 158 17.17 4.34 -9.26
N VAL A 159 16.60 3.45 -8.46
CA VAL A 159 15.86 3.86 -7.27
C VAL A 159 16.81 4.56 -6.28
N PHE A 160 16.47 5.81 -5.92
CA PHE A 160 17.37 6.72 -5.23
C PHE A 160 17.16 6.63 -3.73
N ALA A 161 18.06 5.93 -3.04
CA ALA A 161 17.97 5.78 -1.58
C ALA A 161 18.28 7.11 -0.88
N TRP A 162 17.30 7.69 -0.17
CA TRP A 162 17.43 9.02 0.42
C TRP A 162 18.42 9.10 1.59
N LYS A 163 18.60 8.01 2.33
CA LYS A 163 19.50 7.96 3.50
C LYS A 163 20.96 8.26 3.13
N PRO A 164 21.58 7.58 2.14
CA PRO A 164 22.91 7.97 1.65
C PRO A 164 22.98 9.42 1.15
N MET A 165 21.95 9.93 0.47
CA MET A 165 21.95 11.30 -0.04
C MET A 165 21.99 12.34 1.09
N LEU A 166 21.24 12.14 2.18
CA LEU A 166 21.32 13.04 3.33
C LEU A 166 22.72 13.09 3.95
N PHE A 167 23.43 11.96 3.98
CA PHE A 167 24.80 11.93 4.46
C PHE A 167 25.72 12.76 3.56
N VAL A 168 25.64 12.56 2.24
CA VAL A 168 26.43 13.34 1.26
C VAL A 168 26.12 14.83 1.35
N ILE A 169 24.83 15.21 1.36
CA ILE A 169 24.40 16.62 1.48
C ILE A 169 24.90 17.21 2.79
N GLY A 170 24.80 16.47 3.90
CA GLY A 170 25.29 16.90 5.20
C GLY A 170 26.80 17.13 5.23
N THR A 171 27.59 16.19 4.69
CA THR A 171 29.06 16.32 4.61
C THR A 171 29.46 17.51 3.74
N VAL A 172 28.89 17.64 2.55
CA VAL A 172 29.19 18.76 1.65
C VAL A 172 28.80 20.09 2.30
N GLY A 173 27.60 20.18 2.87
CA GLY A 173 27.14 21.38 3.58
C GLY A 173 28.06 21.76 4.74
N ALA A 174 28.49 20.78 5.55
CA ALA A 174 29.44 21.01 6.64
C ALA A 174 30.81 21.50 6.14
N MET A 175 31.34 20.93 5.05
CA MET A 175 32.61 21.37 4.45
C MET A 175 32.54 22.81 3.93
N TYR A 176 31.46 23.17 3.25
CA TYR A 176 31.28 24.54 2.75
C TYR A 176 31.04 25.54 3.89
N LEU A 177 30.27 25.16 4.91
CA LEU A 177 30.07 25.97 6.09
C LEU A 177 31.39 26.20 6.84
N TRP A 178 32.19 25.15 7.01
CA TRP A 178 33.53 25.25 7.59
C TRP A 178 34.40 26.22 6.81
N LYS A 179 34.51 26.04 5.48
CA LYS A 179 35.29 26.93 4.61
C LYS A 179 34.84 28.38 4.74
N TYR A 180 33.54 28.62 4.78
CA TYR A 180 32.98 29.96 4.92
C TYR A 180 33.37 30.61 6.25
N LEU A 181 33.26 29.87 7.37
CA LEU A 181 33.65 30.36 8.69
C LEU A 181 35.15 30.65 8.76
N ASP A 182 36.00 29.75 8.23
CA ASP A 182 37.46 29.91 8.12
C ASP A 182 37.88 31.10 7.22
N THR A 183 37.02 31.53 6.30
CA THR A 183 37.30 32.70 5.45
C THR A 183 36.94 34.02 6.14
N ILE A 184 36.00 34.01 7.10
CA ILE A 184 35.46 35.22 7.74
C ILE A 184 36.10 35.51 9.10
N PHE A 185 36.48 34.46 9.83
CA PHE A 185 37.16 34.55 11.13
C PHE A 185 38.64 34.25 10.97
#